data_AF-A0A915AB25-F1
#
_entry.id   AF-A0A915AB25-F1
#
_cell.length_a   1.000
_cell.length_b   1.000
_cell.length_c   1.000
_cell.angle_alpha   90.00
_cell.angle_beta   90.00
_cell.angle_gamma   90.00
#
_symmetry.space_group_name_H-M   'P 1'
#
loop_
_entity.id
_entity.type
_entity.pdbx_description
1 polymer ?
#
loop_
_entity_poly.entity_id
_entity_poly.type
_entity_poly.pdbx_seq_one_letter_code
_entity_poly.pdbx_strand_id
1 'polypeptide(L)'
;MRAYDSVTNFVARSSIRSDDALCDRLKCDPDGIPSLEFIFRRSEDWWLCRCCAQHECFLVDACIPALIEAANRNPNESNVIFDVTKALGRSMAILKDGNCTLSRSVEAAILDFVCRFWDSMVEFVCHECVYIFDVLIHLHSLGCKCKTERRGDGCCSWILEVANSLTDGTPSCRSKLKCLLIFVKQYPLVIDRFPDETITSFYKSLSCATLAVAASHLIVYDLSRLFTDACRLSLHTSLLRNALCSPNQQLWAGAREKLIPILFKDKHLAGWLAEDFTATLSASVCFAIMLI
;
A
#
# COMPACT_ATOMS: atom_id res chain seq x y z
N MET A 1 -0.64 16.68 -71.28
CA MET A 1 -1.57 15.83 -70.52
C MET A 1 -0.83 15.33 -69.28
N ARG A 2 -1.21 15.87 -68.11
CA ARG A 2 -0.82 15.54 -66.71
C ARG A 2 0.66 15.57 -66.30
N ALA A 3 0.98 16.63 -65.56
CA ALA A 3 1.98 16.66 -64.50
C ALA A 3 1.53 15.80 -63.30
N TYR A 4 2.47 15.27 -62.54
CA TYR A 4 2.37 15.13 -61.09
C TYR A 4 3.78 15.05 -60.48
N ASP A 5 4.26 16.19 -60.01
CA ASP A 5 5.30 16.29 -58.99
C ASP A 5 4.69 15.94 -57.62
N SER A 6 5.40 15.17 -56.81
CA SER A 6 5.34 15.26 -55.35
C SER A 6 6.65 14.70 -54.78
N VAL A 7 7.65 15.55 -54.58
CA VAL A 7 7.86 16.33 -53.35
C VAL A 7 7.82 15.44 -52.11
N THR A 8 9.04 15.11 -51.69
CA THR A 8 9.46 14.80 -50.32
C THR A 8 8.62 15.51 -49.26
N ASN A 9 7.96 14.74 -48.41
CA ASN A 9 7.46 15.23 -47.13
C ASN A 9 7.74 14.16 -46.07
N PHE A 10 9.03 14.02 -45.74
CA PHE A 10 9.42 13.61 -44.40
C PHE A 10 9.06 14.78 -43.48
N VAL A 11 7.79 14.84 -43.08
CA VAL A 11 7.35 15.79 -42.06
C VAL A 11 7.98 15.29 -40.76
N ALA A 12 9.13 15.85 -40.41
CA ALA A 12 9.49 15.99 -39.02
C ALA A 12 8.26 16.58 -38.32
N ARG A 13 7.61 15.81 -37.45
CA ARG A 13 6.63 16.36 -36.51
C ARG A 13 7.40 17.18 -35.47
N SER A 14 8.03 18.26 -35.92
CA SER A 14 8.39 19.40 -35.10
C SER A 14 7.12 20.22 -34.90
N SER A 15 6.17 19.68 -34.13
CA SER A 15 5.34 20.56 -33.34
C SER A 15 6.10 20.74 -32.03
N ILE A 16 6.81 21.86 -31.91
CA ILE A 16 7.10 22.45 -30.61
C ILE A 16 5.71 22.68 -30.00
N ARG A 17 5.18 21.69 -29.27
CA ARG A 17 3.90 21.80 -28.61
C ARG A 17 4.10 22.65 -27.36
N SER A 18 3.02 23.19 -26.81
CA SER A 18 2.94 23.81 -25.49
C SER A 18 3.41 22.93 -24.31
N ASP A 19 4.05 21.80 -24.58
CA ASP A 19 4.22 20.65 -23.70
C ASP A 19 5.66 20.58 -23.17
N ASP A 20 6.65 21.08 -23.93
CA ASP A 20 7.97 21.43 -23.40
C ASP A 20 7.81 22.42 -22.24
N ALA A 21 6.88 23.37 -22.37
CA ALA A 21 6.58 24.34 -21.32
C ALA A 21 6.06 23.68 -20.03
N LEU A 22 5.33 22.57 -20.08
CA LEU A 22 4.88 21.86 -18.88
C LEU A 22 6.03 21.13 -18.20
N CYS A 23 6.85 20.41 -18.98
CA CYS A 23 8.04 19.74 -18.47
C CYS A 23 9.05 20.74 -17.86
N ASP A 24 9.24 21.90 -18.50
CA ASP A 24 10.14 22.95 -18.02
C ASP A 24 9.57 23.69 -16.82
N ARG A 25 8.25 23.90 -16.76
CA ARG A 25 7.56 24.48 -15.59
C ARG A 25 7.65 23.61 -14.34
N LEU A 26 7.79 22.29 -14.49
CA LEU A 26 8.05 21.41 -13.34
C LEU A 26 9.46 21.61 -12.77
N LYS A 27 10.42 22.06 -13.59
CA LYS A 27 11.82 22.30 -13.19
C LYS A 27 12.03 23.70 -12.59
N CYS A 28 11.22 24.67 -13.01
CA CYS A 28 11.39 26.08 -12.67
C CYS A 28 10.31 26.55 -11.69
N ASP A 29 10.51 26.32 -10.40
CA ASP A 29 9.87 27.15 -9.37
C ASP A 29 10.86 27.46 -8.23
N PRO A 30 11.36 28.71 -8.12
CA PRO A 30 12.23 29.13 -7.02
C PRO A 30 11.51 29.13 -5.66
N ASP A 31 10.17 29.18 -5.64
CA ASP A 31 9.36 29.27 -4.42
C ASP A 31 8.83 27.90 -3.94
N GLY A 32 9.21 26.81 -4.60
CA GLY A 32 9.29 25.49 -3.95
C GLY A 32 8.18 24.48 -4.22
N ILE A 33 7.18 24.75 -5.07
CA ILE A 33 6.18 23.74 -5.48
C ILE A 33 5.69 23.99 -6.91
N PRO A 34 5.86 23.05 -7.85
CA PRO A 34 5.34 23.23 -9.21
C PRO A 34 3.80 23.26 -9.21
N SER A 35 3.19 24.06 -10.10
CA SER A 35 1.73 24.09 -10.25
C SER A 35 1.17 22.73 -10.68
N LEU A 36 0.41 22.07 -9.79
CA LEU A 36 -0.12 20.72 -9.99
C LEU A 36 -1.53 20.70 -10.60
N GLU A 37 -2.13 21.85 -10.88
CA GLU A 37 -3.53 21.96 -11.33
C GLU A 37 -3.84 21.12 -12.57
N PHE A 38 -2.85 20.97 -13.47
CA PHE A 38 -3.04 20.21 -14.71
C PHE A 38 -3.43 18.75 -14.44
N ILE A 39 -2.91 18.15 -13.35
CA ILE A 39 -3.09 16.72 -13.07
C ILE A 39 -4.53 16.38 -12.68
N PHE A 40 -5.27 17.39 -12.19
CA PHE A 40 -6.67 17.27 -11.79
C PHE A 40 -7.64 17.51 -12.95
N ARG A 41 -7.13 17.81 -14.15
CA ARG A 41 -7.92 17.85 -15.37
C ARG A 41 -8.15 16.44 -15.92
N ARG A 42 -8.94 16.35 -17.00
CA ARG A 42 -9.10 15.10 -17.75
C ARG A 42 -7.70 14.62 -18.19
N SER A 43 -7.42 13.34 -17.95
CA SER A 43 -6.15 12.74 -18.37
C SER A 43 -6.02 12.80 -19.89
N GLU A 44 -4.82 13.13 -20.36
CA GLU A 44 -4.51 13.21 -21.78
C GLU A 44 -3.51 12.10 -22.14
N ASP A 45 -3.72 11.45 -23.29
CA ASP A 45 -2.93 10.28 -23.68
C ASP A 45 -1.42 10.57 -23.75
N TRP A 46 -1.04 11.82 -24.06
CA TRP A 46 0.36 12.21 -24.14
C TRP A 46 1.08 12.21 -22.79
N TRP A 47 0.36 12.20 -21.66
CA TRP A 47 0.96 12.12 -20.33
C TRP A 47 1.75 10.82 -20.11
N LEU A 48 1.43 9.78 -20.89
CA LEU A 48 2.11 8.48 -20.91
C LEU A 48 3.12 8.35 -22.07
N CYS A 49 3.40 9.45 -22.77
CA CYS A 49 4.33 9.50 -23.89
C CYS A 49 5.55 10.37 -23.56
N ARG A 50 6.55 10.32 -24.44
CA ARG A 50 7.74 11.16 -24.42
C ARG A 50 7.34 12.64 -24.48
N CYS A 51 7.77 13.45 -23.51
CA CYS A 51 7.53 14.90 -23.53
C CYS A 51 8.71 15.71 -24.06
N CYS A 52 9.94 15.24 -23.88
CA CYS A 52 11.15 15.93 -24.35
C CYS A 52 12.29 14.93 -24.59
N ALA A 53 13.48 15.41 -24.94
CA ALA A 53 14.63 14.54 -25.19
C ALA A 53 15.14 13.76 -23.95
N GLN A 54 14.74 14.17 -22.74
CA GLN A 54 15.22 13.60 -21.48
C GLN A 54 14.26 12.59 -20.85
N HIS A 55 13.00 12.56 -21.27
CA HIS A 55 11.92 11.84 -20.59
C HIS A 55 11.12 10.99 -21.57
N GLU A 56 11.11 9.67 -21.38
CA GLU A 56 10.36 8.72 -22.22
C GLU A 56 8.87 8.70 -21.86
N CYS A 57 8.52 9.05 -20.63
CA CYS A 57 7.17 9.19 -20.15
C CYS A 57 7.07 10.42 -19.24
N PHE A 58 6.24 11.40 -19.63
CA PHE A 58 6.06 12.63 -18.85
C PHE A 58 5.68 12.37 -17.39
N LEU A 59 4.70 11.52 -17.12
CA LEU A 59 4.24 11.26 -15.76
C LEU A 59 5.33 10.59 -14.90
N VAL A 60 6.01 9.60 -15.46
CA VAL A 60 6.99 8.77 -14.73
C VAL A 60 8.31 9.52 -14.53
N ASP A 61 8.82 10.14 -15.59
CA ASP A 61 10.18 10.66 -15.61
C ASP A 61 10.27 12.14 -15.20
N ALA A 62 9.18 12.91 -15.36
CA ALA A 62 9.15 14.34 -15.01
C ALA A 62 8.23 14.65 -13.83
N CYS A 63 6.96 14.23 -13.89
CA CYS A 63 5.95 14.64 -12.93
C CYS A 63 6.14 14.02 -11.54
N ILE A 64 6.25 12.70 -11.45
CA ILE A 64 6.42 12.00 -10.15
C ILE A 64 7.70 12.46 -9.42
N PRO A 65 8.87 12.56 -10.07
CA PRO A 65 10.07 13.08 -9.43
C PRO A 65 9.88 14.49 -8.87
N ALA A 66 9.26 15.40 -9.64
CA ALA A 66 8.99 16.76 -9.19
C ALA A 66 8.02 16.81 -7.98
N LEU A 67 7.00 15.96 -7.97
CA LEU A 67 6.07 15.81 -6.84
C LEU A 67 6.81 15.37 -5.56
N ILE A 68 7.62 14.31 -5.67
CA ILE A 68 8.36 13.75 -4.53
C ILE A 68 9.40 14.76 -4.03
N GLU A 69 10.08 15.46 -4.94
CA GLU A 69 11.01 16.52 -4.58
C GLU A 69 10.34 17.66 -3.82
N ALA A 70 9.16 18.11 -4.25
CA ALA A 70 8.39 19.15 -3.56
C ALA A 70 8.01 18.74 -2.13
N ALA A 71 7.57 17.49 -1.92
CA ALA A 71 7.30 16.95 -0.58
C ALA A 71 8.58 16.82 0.27
N ASN A 72 9.70 16.44 -0.34
CA ASN A 72 10.98 16.31 0.36
C ASN A 72 11.56 17.67 0.81
N ARG A 73 11.33 18.73 0.02
CA ARG A 73 11.70 20.11 0.39
C ARG A 73 10.81 20.68 1.49
N ASN A 74 9.54 20.28 1.53
CA ASN A 74 8.54 20.85 2.44
C ASN A 74 7.85 19.76 3.31
N PRO A 75 8.61 18.93 4.06
CA PRO A 75 8.07 17.74 4.71
C PRO A 75 7.12 18.03 5.88
N ASN A 76 7.19 19.24 6.44
CA ASN A 76 6.37 19.66 7.58
C ASN A 76 5.16 20.52 7.15
N GLU A 77 5.08 20.90 5.87
CA GLU A 77 4.02 21.75 5.36
C GLU A 77 2.80 20.91 4.97
N SER A 78 1.84 20.78 5.88
CA SER A 78 0.69 19.87 5.73
C SER A 78 -0.12 20.11 4.45
N ASN A 79 -0.27 21.36 4.01
CA ASN A 79 -0.96 21.70 2.76
C ASN A 79 -0.19 21.17 1.53
N VAL A 80 1.14 21.29 1.55
CA VAL A 80 2.00 20.81 0.47
C VAL A 80 1.94 19.30 0.39
N ILE A 81 2.05 18.62 1.53
CA ILE A 81 1.94 17.16 1.58
C ILE A 81 0.56 16.71 1.11
N PHE A 82 -0.51 17.42 1.49
CA PHE A 82 -1.85 17.12 1.01
C PHE A 82 -1.94 17.21 -0.53
N ASP A 83 -1.50 18.33 -1.12
CA ASP A 83 -1.58 18.56 -2.57
C ASP A 83 -0.69 17.59 -3.36
N VAL A 84 0.54 17.37 -2.90
CA VAL A 84 1.46 16.40 -3.50
C VAL A 84 0.88 14.98 -3.42
N THR A 85 0.36 14.57 -2.26
CA THR A 85 -0.21 13.23 -2.10
C THR A 85 -1.40 13.03 -3.04
N LYS A 86 -2.28 14.03 -3.14
CA LYS A 86 -3.44 14.00 -4.03
C LYS A 86 -3.03 13.91 -5.50
N ALA A 87 -2.03 14.70 -5.91
CA ALA A 87 -1.49 14.67 -7.25
C ALA A 87 -0.82 13.32 -7.56
N LEU A 88 0.00 12.81 -6.63
CA LEU A 88 0.66 11.51 -6.76
C LEU A 88 -0.38 10.38 -6.86
N GLY A 89 -1.40 10.37 -6.01
CA GLY A 89 -2.52 9.42 -6.11
C GLY A 89 -3.17 9.45 -7.49
N ARG A 90 -3.42 10.64 -8.03
CA ARG A 90 -3.95 10.80 -9.40
C ARG A 90 -2.98 10.28 -10.47
N SER A 91 -1.68 10.55 -10.36
CA SER A 91 -0.66 9.99 -11.26
C SER A 91 -0.70 8.46 -11.24
N MET A 92 -0.73 7.86 -10.04
CA MET A 92 -0.77 6.42 -9.86
C MET A 92 -2.02 5.82 -10.50
N ALA A 93 -3.19 6.45 -10.36
CA ALA A 93 -4.42 5.99 -11.01
C ALA A 93 -4.27 5.92 -12.53
N ILE A 94 -3.70 6.95 -13.15
CA ILE A 94 -3.50 7.01 -14.61
C ILE A 94 -2.50 5.95 -15.08
N LEU A 95 -1.42 5.75 -14.33
CA LEU A 95 -0.43 4.71 -14.62
C LEU A 95 -1.03 3.30 -14.50
N LYS A 96 -1.91 3.08 -13.51
CA LYS A 96 -2.65 1.83 -13.35
C LYS A 96 -3.55 1.55 -14.54
N ASP A 97 -4.33 2.53 -14.97
CA ASP A 97 -5.22 2.41 -16.12
C ASP A 97 -4.44 2.12 -17.42
N GLY A 98 -3.25 2.72 -17.55
CA GLY A 98 -2.33 2.49 -18.66
C GLY A 98 -1.48 1.21 -18.55
N ASN A 99 -1.57 0.45 -17.46
CA ASN A 99 -0.68 -0.68 -17.14
C ASN A 99 0.82 -0.36 -17.33
N CYS A 100 1.22 0.85 -16.93
CA CYS A 100 2.59 1.33 -17.14
C CYS A 100 3.57 0.69 -16.16
N THR A 101 4.75 0.29 -16.65
CA THR A 101 5.85 -0.14 -15.78
C THR A 101 6.63 1.05 -15.26
N LEU A 102 7.06 0.99 -14.00
CA LEU A 102 7.91 1.99 -13.39
C LEU A 102 9.38 1.56 -13.43
N SER A 103 10.28 2.52 -13.51
CA SER A 103 11.70 2.25 -13.27
C SER A 103 11.94 2.04 -11.77
N ARG A 104 12.94 1.24 -11.43
CA ARG A 104 13.24 0.90 -10.03
C ARG A 104 13.52 2.13 -9.16
N SER A 105 14.14 3.17 -9.73
CA SER A 105 14.40 4.43 -9.01
C SER A 105 13.10 5.16 -8.65
N VAL A 106 12.13 5.18 -9.56
CA VAL A 106 10.81 5.78 -9.31
C VAL A 106 10.01 4.93 -8.32
N GLU A 107 10.05 3.61 -8.44
CA GLU A 107 9.41 2.70 -7.46
C GLU A 107 9.95 2.93 -6.03
N ALA A 108 11.28 3.04 -5.89
CA ALA A 108 11.92 3.31 -4.61
C ALA A 108 11.53 4.68 -4.05
N ALA A 109 11.48 5.72 -4.90
CA ALA A 109 11.11 7.07 -4.48
C ALA A 109 9.64 7.14 -4.00
N ILE A 110 8.71 6.46 -4.70
CA ILE A 110 7.31 6.39 -4.29
C ILE A 110 7.17 5.61 -2.98
N LEU A 111 7.89 4.50 -2.83
CA LEU A 111 7.89 3.73 -1.58
C LEU A 111 8.39 4.58 -0.40
N ASP A 112 9.50 5.30 -0.57
CA ASP A 112 10.04 6.20 0.45
C ASP A 112 9.03 7.28 0.85
N PHE A 113 8.35 7.89 -0.13
CA PHE A 113 7.26 8.83 0.12
C PHE A 113 6.15 8.20 0.97
N VAL A 114 5.67 7.01 0.61
CA VAL A 114 4.63 6.30 1.38
C VAL A 114 5.11 6.04 2.81
N CYS A 115 6.30 5.46 2.98
CA CYS A 115 6.86 5.14 4.30
C CYS A 115 7.04 6.38 5.18
N ARG A 116 7.29 7.55 4.57
CA ARG A 116 7.44 8.81 5.28
C ARG A 116 6.11 9.41 5.74
N PHE A 117 5.04 9.27 4.95
CA PHE A 117 3.78 10.01 5.17
C PHE A 117 2.57 9.15 5.53
N TRP A 118 2.70 7.82 5.57
CA TRP A 118 1.60 6.91 5.94
C TRP A 118 1.11 7.02 7.40
N ASP A 119 1.83 7.76 8.25
CA ASP A 119 1.45 8.07 9.64
C ASP A 119 1.26 9.59 9.83
N SER A 120 0.82 10.26 8.77
CA SER A 120 0.50 11.68 8.79
C SER A 120 -0.70 11.97 9.71
N MET A 121 -0.67 13.15 10.35
CA MET A 121 -1.80 13.67 11.12
C MET A 121 -3.02 13.99 10.24
N VAL A 122 -2.84 14.08 8.92
CA VAL A 122 -3.91 14.32 7.94
C VAL A 122 -4.44 12.98 7.44
N GLU A 123 -5.67 12.60 7.85
CA GLU A 123 -6.25 11.28 7.54
C GLU A 123 -6.33 10.99 6.02
N PHE A 124 -6.61 12.02 5.21
CA PHE A 124 -6.60 11.89 3.75
C PHE A 124 -5.25 11.38 3.23
N VAL A 125 -4.13 11.95 3.71
CA VAL A 125 -2.78 11.56 3.30
C VAL A 125 -2.51 10.10 3.65
N CYS A 126 -2.91 9.67 4.85
CA CYS A 126 -2.81 8.28 5.28
C CYS A 126 -3.60 7.33 4.38
N HIS A 127 -4.85 7.66 4.05
CA HIS A 127 -5.69 6.86 3.16
C HIS A 127 -5.06 6.75 1.76
N GLU A 128 -4.62 7.89 1.23
CA GLU A 128 -4.08 7.97 -0.12
C GLU A 128 -2.71 7.29 -0.22
N CYS A 129 -1.88 7.31 0.83
CA CYS A 129 -0.65 6.52 0.89
C CYS A 129 -0.91 5.02 0.77
N VAL A 130 -1.98 4.50 1.37
CA VAL A 130 -2.37 3.09 1.21
C VAL A 130 -2.78 2.80 -0.22
N TYR A 131 -3.52 3.71 -0.87
CA TYR A 131 -3.89 3.58 -2.28
C TYR A 131 -2.66 3.61 -3.20
N ILE A 132 -1.79 4.61 -3.05
CA ILE A 132 -0.53 4.75 -3.79
C ILE A 132 0.31 3.47 -3.64
N PHE A 133 0.41 2.93 -2.43
CA PHE A 133 1.08 1.68 -2.16
C PHE A 133 0.43 0.49 -2.90
N ASP A 134 -0.89 0.34 -2.83
CA ASP A 134 -1.60 -0.72 -3.56
C ASP A 134 -1.33 -0.67 -5.07
N VAL A 135 -1.37 0.53 -5.65
CA VAL A 135 -1.06 0.73 -7.07
C VAL A 135 0.40 0.43 -7.37
N LEU A 136 1.33 0.91 -6.54
CA LEU A 136 2.77 0.65 -6.70
C LEU A 136 3.06 -0.87 -6.71
N ILE A 137 2.50 -1.59 -5.74
CA ILE A 137 2.58 -3.04 -5.65
C ILE A 137 2.00 -3.70 -6.89
N HIS A 138 0.83 -3.24 -7.37
CA HIS A 138 0.19 -3.76 -8.57
C HIS A 138 1.05 -3.56 -9.83
N LEU A 139 1.55 -2.34 -10.06
CA LEU A 139 2.36 -1.99 -11.23
C LEU A 139 3.66 -2.79 -11.27
N HIS A 140 4.38 -2.89 -10.15
CA HIS A 140 5.58 -3.73 -10.05
C HIS A 140 5.27 -5.18 -10.43
N SER A 141 4.09 -5.65 -10.03
CA SER A 141 3.64 -7.02 -10.25
C SER A 141 3.35 -7.38 -11.71
N LEU A 142 3.26 -6.39 -12.60
CA LEU A 142 3.12 -6.61 -14.05
C LEU A 142 4.40 -7.18 -14.67
N GLY A 143 5.57 -6.80 -14.12
CA GLY A 143 6.89 -7.25 -14.60
C GLY A 143 7.60 -8.24 -13.65
N CYS A 144 7.11 -8.39 -12.42
CA CYS A 144 7.78 -9.17 -11.38
C CYS A 144 7.23 -10.59 -11.22
N LYS A 145 8.13 -11.57 -11.05
CA LYS A 145 7.79 -13.00 -10.86
C LYS A 145 7.72 -13.44 -9.39
N CYS A 146 8.01 -12.55 -8.43
CA CYS A 146 8.03 -12.89 -7.01
C CYS A 146 6.69 -13.41 -6.44
N LYS A 147 5.55 -13.26 -7.14
CA LYS A 147 4.26 -13.76 -6.65
C LYS A 147 4.28 -15.27 -6.40
N THR A 148 5.07 -15.99 -7.20
CA THR A 148 5.15 -17.46 -7.15
C THR A 148 6.45 -17.97 -6.51
N GLU A 149 7.32 -17.07 -6.06
CA GLU A 149 8.66 -17.41 -5.54
C GLU A 149 8.74 -17.20 -4.03
N ARG A 150 9.53 -18.04 -3.35
CA ARG A 150 9.80 -17.89 -1.90
C ARG A 150 10.91 -16.87 -1.66
N ARG A 151 10.89 -16.25 -0.48
CA ARG A 151 11.97 -15.33 -0.04
C ARG A 151 13.35 -16.00 -0.18
N GLY A 152 14.25 -15.38 -0.94
CA GLY A 152 15.61 -15.86 -1.16
C GLY A 152 15.84 -16.75 -2.38
N ASP A 153 14.78 -17.23 -3.03
CA ASP A 153 14.86 -18.06 -4.25
C ASP A 153 14.52 -17.22 -5.49
N GLY A 154 15.46 -16.38 -5.94
CA GLY A 154 15.30 -15.57 -7.15
C GLY A 154 14.40 -14.34 -7.03
N CYS A 155 13.71 -14.13 -5.89
CA CYS A 155 12.86 -12.96 -5.74
C CYS A 155 13.66 -11.65 -5.85
N CYS A 156 13.12 -10.69 -6.59
CA CYS A 156 13.76 -9.41 -6.86
C CYS A 156 14.04 -8.65 -5.56
N SER A 157 15.18 -7.97 -5.54
CA SER A 157 15.66 -7.23 -4.38
C SER A 157 14.70 -6.12 -3.93
N TRP A 158 13.95 -5.52 -4.85
CA TRP A 158 12.98 -4.47 -4.51
C TRP A 158 11.82 -5.00 -3.67
N ILE A 159 11.29 -6.19 -3.97
CA ILE A 159 10.23 -6.81 -3.14
C ILE A 159 10.76 -7.17 -1.75
N LEU A 160 12.03 -7.56 -1.65
CA LEU A 160 12.68 -7.79 -0.36
C LEU A 160 12.84 -6.47 0.43
N GLU A 161 13.19 -5.37 -0.23
CA GLU A 161 13.23 -4.03 0.37
C GLU A 161 11.86 -3.62 0.91
N VAL A 162 10.79 -3.78 0.12
CA VAL A 162 9.41 -3.53 0.54
C VAL A 162 9.04 -4.36 1.78
N ALA A 163 9.33 -5.66 1.77
CA ALA A 163 9.05 -6.53 2.90
C ALA A 163 9.77 -6.06 4.16
N ASN A 164 11.04 -5.66 4.04
CA ASN A 164 11.82 -5.15 5.16
C ASN A 164 11.21 -3.84 5.69
N SER A 165 10.84 -2.87 4.85
CA SER A 165 10.21 -1.61 5.30
C SER A 165 8.86 -1.83 6.00
N LEU A 166 8.09 -2.83 5.59
CA LEU A 166 6.81 -3.15 6.23
C LEU A 166 6.95 -3.89 7.55
N THR A 167 8.04 -4.64 7.72
CA THR A 167 8.31 -5.46 8.91
C THR A 167 9.32 -4.82 9.85
N ASP A 168 9.87 -3.64 9.49
CA ASP A 168 10.78 -2.93 10.36
C ASP A 168 10.10 -2.63 11.72
N GLY A 169 10.89 -2.65 12.78
CA GLY A 169 10.42 -2.50 14.16
C GLY A 169 9.87 -1.10 14.49
N THR A 170 9.60 -0.25 13.50
CA THR A 170 8.98 1.04 13.71
C THR A 170 7.54 0.87 14.22
N PRO A 171 7.05 1.81 15.04
CA PRO A 171 5.68 1.76 15.56
C PRO A 171 4.67 1.56 14.43
N SER A 172 3.78 0.58 14.59
CA SER A 172 2.78 0.26 13.57
C SER A 172 1.62 1.26 13.61
N CYS A 173 1.42 2.01 12.52
CA CYS A 173 0.23 2.82 12.29
C CYS A 173 -0.84 2.08 11.47
N ARG A 174 -2.06 2.62 11.42
CA ARG A 174 -3.18 2.01 10.70
C ARG A 174 -2.86 1.77 9.22
N SER A 175 -2.21 2.74 8.58
CA SER A 175 -1.87 2.70 7.15
C SER A 175 -0.79 1.66 6.87
N LYS A 176 0.28 1.61 7.69
CA LYS A 176 1.34 0.59 7.59
C LYS A 176 0.76 -0.82 7.70
N LEU A 177 -0.15 -1.08 8.66
CA LEU A 177 -0.82 -2.37 8.79
C LEU A 177 -1.66 -2.73 7.54
N LYS A 178 -2.33 -1.74 6.93
CA LYS A 178 -3.06 -1.95 5.67
C LYS A 178 -2.12 -2.24 4.50
N CYS A 179 -1.02 -1.51 4.37
CA CYS A 179 0.01 -1.77 3.36
C CYS A 179 0.62 -3.17 3.53
N LEU A 180 0.90 -3.57 4.78
CA LEU A 180 1.37 -4.92 5.07
C LEU A 180 0.36 -5.97 4.63
N LEU A 181 -0.93 -5.79 4.93
CA LEU A 181 -1.99 -6.70 4.50
C LEU A 181 -2.08 -6.81 2.97
N ILE A 182 -2.00 -5.70 2.25
CA ILE A 182 -1.97 -5.66 0.78
C ILE A 182 -0.78 -6.49 0.28
N PHE A 183 0.41 -6.21 0.83
CA PHE A 183 1.64 -6.87 0.43
C PHE A 183 1.59 -8.38 0.64
N VAL A 184 1.20 -8.86 1.83
CA VAL A 184 1.16 -10.32 2.10
C VAL A 184 0.07 -11.04 1.30
N LYS A 185 -1.02 -10.36 0.93
CA LYS A 185 -2.01 -10.93 0.00
C LYS A 185 -1.45 -11.06 -1.41
N GLN A 186 -0.65 -10.09 -1.85
CA GLN A 186 -0.11 -10.08 -3.21
C GLN A 186 1.13 -10.97 -3.36
N TYR A 187 1.94 -11.08 -2.31
CA TYR A 187 3.21 -11.83 -2.24
C TYR A 187 3.26 -12.74 -1.00
N PRO A 188 2.35 -13.74 -0.90
CA PRO A 188 2.25 -14.57 0.29
C PRO A 188 3.52 -15.37 0.59
N LEU A 189 4.30 -15.74 -0.44
CA LEU A 189 5.51 -16.54 -0.26
C LEU A 189 6.74 -15.73 0.17
N VAL A 190 6.66 -14.40 0.15
CA VAL A 190 7.77 -13.51 0.56
C VAL A 190 7.78 -13.34 2.08
N ILE A 191 6.61 -13.18 2.70
CA ILE A 191 6.43 -13.29 4.15
C ILE A 191 5.63 -14.56 4.37
N ASP A 192 6.37 -15.66 4.48
CA ASP A 192 5.81 -17.01 4.59
C ASP A 192 5.07 -17.20 5.93
N ARG A 193 5.61 -16.60 6.99
CA ARG A 193 5.06 -16.61 8.34
C ARG A 193 5.51 -15.37 9.11
N PHE A 194 4.60 -14.73 9.83
CA PHE A 194 4.99 -13.69 10.77
C PHE A 194 5.64 -14.29 12.02
N PRO A 195 6.72 -13.69 12.56
CA PRO A 195 7.23 -14.04 13.88
C PRO A 195 6.14 -14.01 14.94
N ASP A 196 6.26 -14.86 15.97
CA ASP A 196 5.26 -14.98 17.03
C ASP A 196 5.13 -13.67 17.83
N GLU A 197 6.23 -12.91 17.96
CA GLU A 197 6.27 -11.58 18.57
C GLU A 197 5.46 -10.56 17.75
N THR A 198 5.53 -10.64 16.42
CA THR A 198 4.76 -9.80 15.50
C THR A 198 3.27 -10.09 15.65
N ILE A 199 2.85 -11.36 15.70
CA ILE A 199 1.44 -11.71 15.96
C ILE A 199 0.98 -11.21 17.31
N THR A 200 1.80 -11.43 18.35
CA THR A 200 1.51 -10.93 19.69
C THR A 200 1.31 -9.40 19.68
N SER A 201 2.10 -8.67 18.87
CA SER A 201 1.94 -7.23 18.69
C SER A 201 0.59 -6.86 18.04
N PHE A 202 0.11 -7.63 17.06
CA PHE A 202 -1.21 -7.39 16.45
C PHE A 202 -2.35 -7.58 17.45
N TYR A 203 -2.27 -8.60 18.31
CA TYR A 203 -3.26 -8.78 19.38
C TYR A 203 -3.21 -7.63 20.39
N LYS A 204 -2.03 -7.11 20.73
CA LYS A 204 -1.91 -5.90 21.57
C LYS A 204 -2.56 -4.69 20.91
N SER A 205 -2.44 -4.54 19.59
CA SER A 205 -3.06 -3.43 18.84
C SER A 205 -4.60 -3.44 18.87
N LEU A 206 -5.25 -4.54 19.28
CA LEU A 206 -6.71 -4.56 19.47
C LEU A 206 -7.18 -3.61 20.57
N SER A 207 -6.32 -3.27 21.55
CA SER A 207 -6.67 -2.26 22.56
C SER A 207 -6.67 -0.83 22.02
N CYS A 208 -6.28 -0.61 20.77
CA CYS A 208 -6.25 0.71 20.13
C CYS A 208 -7.35 0.78 19.06
N ALA A 209 -8.36 1.61 19.28
CA ALA A 209 -9.52 1.71 18.39
C ALA A 209 -9.17 2.02 16.92
N THR A 210 -8.13 2.82 16.70
CA THR A 210 -7.68 3.21 15.34
C THR A 210 -6.96 2.06 14.61
N LEU A 211 -6.34 1.14 15.34
CA LEU A 211 -5.58 0.01 14.79
C LEU A 211 -6.37 -1.29 14.76
N ALA A 212 -7.32 -1.48 15.68
CA ALA A 212 -7.97 -2.75 15.96
C ALA A 212 -8.52 -3.45 14.70
N VAL A 213 -9.15 -2.71 13.78
CA VAL A 213 -9.67 -3.28 12.54
C VAL A 213 -8.55 -3.76 11.61
N ALA A 214 -7.51 -2.96 11.41
CA ALA A 214 -6.39 -3.33 10.53
C ALA A 214 -5.60 -4.51 11.12
N ALA A 215 -5.35 -4.49 12.43
CA ALA A 215 -4.72 -5.59 13.14
C ALA A 215 -5.56 -6.88 13.07
N SER A 216 -6.89 -6.78 13.23
CA SER A 216 -7.80 -7.92 13.10
C SER A 216 -7.71 -8.59 11.73
N HIS A 217 -7.63 -7.81 10.65
CA HIS A 217 -7.46 -8.38 9.31
C HIS A 217 -6.14 -9.11 9.13
N LEU A 218 -5.05 -8.64 9.74
CA LEU A 218 -3.75 -9.34 9.72
C LEU A 218 -3.78 -10.63 10.55
N ILE A 219 -4.40 -10.59 11.73
CA ILE A 219 -4.60 -11.77 12.58
C ILE A 219 -5.40 -12.85 11.83
N VAL A 220 -6.51 -12.45 11.22
CA VAL A 220 -7.37 -13.37 10.44
C VAL A 220 -6.62 -13.90 9.23
N TYR A 221 -5.91 -13.04 8.49
CA TYR A 221 -5.11 -13.49 7.36
C TYR A 221 -4.09 -14.56 7.74
N ASP A 222 -3.32 -14.32 8.82
CA ASP A 222 -2.29 -15.26 9.26
C ASP A 222 -2.89 -16.59 9.75
N LEU A 223 -3.95 -16.51 10.57
CA LEU A 223 -4.65 -17.67 11.09
C LEU A 223 -5.30 -18.51 9.98
N SER A 224 -6.01 -17.89 9.03
CA SER A 224 -6.64 -18.60 7.91
C SER A 224 -5.60 -19.32 7.05
N ARG A 225 -4.45 -18.67 6.83
CA ARG A 225 -3.41 -19.18 5.96
C ARG A 225 -2.60 -20.32 6.60
N LEU A 226 -2.39 -20.26 7.90
CA LEU A 226 -1.62 -21.25 8.68
C LEU A 226 -2.54 -22.10 9.56
N PHE A 227 -3.81 -22.26 9.18
CA PHE A 227 -4.82 -22.91 9.99
C PHE A 227 -4.49 -24.38 10.32
N THR A 228 -3.79 -25.07 9.43
CA THR A 228 -3.36 -26.47 9.61
C THR A 228 -2.06 -26.62 10.42
N ASP A 229 -1.36 -25.52 10.73
CA ASP A 229 -0.19 -25.54 11.62
C ASP A 229 -0.67 -25.53 13.07
N ALA A 230 -0.53 -26.68 13.74
CA ALA A 230 -0.98 -26.87 15.12
C ALA A 230 -0.31 -25.90 16.12
N CYS A 231 0.98 -25.60 15.94
CA CYS A 231 1.70 -24.66 16.80
C CYS A 231 1.14 -23.25 16.61
N ARG A 232 0.88 -22.85 15.37
CA ARG A 232 0.33 -21.52 15.06
C ARG A 232 -1.11 -21.37 15.54
N LEU A 233 -1.94 -22.39 15.32
CA LEU A 233 -3.32 -22.43 15.82
C LEU A 233 -3.35 -22.33 17.35
N SER A 234 -2.46 -23.04 18.05
CA SER A 234 -2.32 -22.97 19.52
C SER A 234 -1.94 -21.56 20.01
N LEU A 235 -1.02 -20.88 19.31
CA LEU A 235 -0.66 -19.49 19.61
C LEU A 235 -1.86 -18.56 19.50
N HIS A 236 -2.58 -18.59 18.37
CA HIS A 236 -3.77 -17.76 18.16
C HIS A 236 -4.88 -18.06 19.17
N THR A 237 -5.08 -19.34 19.51
CA THR A 237 -6.04 -19.78 20.54
C THR A 237 -5.73 -19.13 21.89
N SER A 238 -4.46 -19.21 22.32
CA SER A 238 -4.01 -18.61 23.58
C SER A 238 -4.19 -17.09 23.58
N LEU A 239 -3.76 -16.41 22.51
CA LEU A 239 -3.84 -14.95 22.40
C LEU A 239 -5.28 -14.44 22.33
N LEU A 240 -6.15 -15.10 21.55
CA LEU A 240 -7.57 -14.76 21.45
C LEU A 240 -8.28 -14.95 22.79
N ARG A 241 -8.03 -16.06 23.48
CA ARG A 241 -8.55 -16.30 24.83
C ARG A 241 -8.09 -15.21 25.79
N ASN A 242 -6.80 -14.89 25.80
CA ASN A 242 -6.25 -13.85 26.67
C ASN A 242 -6.88 -12.49 26.39
N ALA A 243 -7.15 -12.15 25.12
CA ALA A 243 -7.82 -10.91 24.75
C ALA A 243 -9.29 -10.86 25.21
N LEU A 244 -10.04 -11.96 25.03
CA LEU A 244 -11.45 -12.06 25.44
C LEU A 244 -11.68 -12.21 26.94
N CYS A 245 -10.67 -12.66 27.69
CA CYS A 245 -10.70 -12.73 29.16
C CYS A 245 -9.92 -11.58 29.83
N SER A 246 -9.42 -10.62 29.04
CA SER A 246 -8.57 -9.55 29.55
C SER A 246 -9.37 -8.57 30.44
N PRO A 247 -8.81 -8.14 31.60
CA PRO A 247 -9.41 -7.06 32.40
C PRO A 247 -9.30 -5.69 31.70
N ASN A 248 -8.41 -5.54 30.71
CA ASN A 248 -8.36 -4.35 29.88
C ASN A 248 -9.58 -4.31 28.96
N GLN A 249 -10.53 -3.42 29.27
CA GLN A 249 -11.78 -3.24 28.54
C GLN A 249 -11.57 -2.90 27.06
N GLN A 250 -10.52 -2.15 26.71
CA GLN A 250 -10.25 -1.80 25.31
C GLN A 250 -9.80 -3.02 24.51
N LEU A 251 -8.92 -3.85 25.09
CA LEU A 251 -8.47 -5.10 24.46
C LEU A 251 -9.64 -6.06 24.28
N TRP A 252 -10.45 -6.21 25.33
CA TRP A 252 -11.66 -7.03 25.30
C TRP A 252 -12.65 -6.56 24.23
N ALA A 253 -12.96 -5.26 24.20
CA ALA A 253 -13.88 -4.69 23.22
C ALA A 253 -13.33 -4.79 21.79
N GLY A 254 -12.03 -4.55 21.59
CA GLY A 254 -11.37 -4.72 20.30
C GLY A 254 -11.45 -6.16 19.79
N ALA A 255 -11.22 -7.15 20.67
CA ALA A 255 -11.36 -8.55 20.32
C ALA A 255 -12.82 -8.92 20.00
N ARG A 256 -13.76 -8.54 20.87
CA ARG A 256 -15.18 -8.91 20.72
C ARG A 256 -15.86 -8.19 19.57
N GLU A 257 -15.68 -6.89 19.43
CA GLU A 257 -16.43 -6.06 18.48
C GLU A 257 -15.75 -5.93 17.11
N LYS A 258 -14.43 -6.16 17.01
CA LYS A 258 -13.68 -6.02 15.75
C LYS A 258 -13.17 -7.35 15.26
N LEU A 259 -12.40 -8.09 16.07
CA LEU A 259 -11.77 -9.33 15.62
C LEU A 259 -12.78 -10.46 15.38
N ILE A 260 -13.65 -10.75 16.35
CA ILE A 260 -14.64 -11.84 16.23
C ILE A 260 -15.54 -11.70 14.99
N PRO A 261 -16.13 -10.52 14.68
CA PRO A 261 -16.90 -10.34 13.46
C PRO A 261 -16.11 -10.56 12.17
N ILE A 262 -14.80 -10.31 12.16
CA ILE A 262 -13.95 -10.56 10.99
C ILE A 262 -13.60 -12.05 10.88
N LEU A 263 -13.36 -12.75 12.01
CA LEU A 263 -13.17 -14.19 12.05
C LEU A 263 -14.38 -14.93 11.46
N PHE A 264 -15.60 -14.55 11.84
CA PHE A 264 -16.83 -15.16 11.32
C PHE A 264 -17.08 -14.92 9.82
N LYS A 265 -16.42 -13.94 9.20
CA LYS A 265 -16.48 -13.74 7.74
C LYS A 265 -15.63 -14.73 6.97
N ASP A 266 -14.66 -15.38 7.62
CA ASP A 266 -13.88 -16.45 7.03
C ASP A 266 -14.58 -17.80 7.27
N LYS A 267 -14.87 -18.53 6.19
CA LYS A 267 -15.66 -19.77 6.25
C LYS A 267 -14.97 -20.86 7.08
N HIS A 268 -13.65 -20.96 7.00
CA HIS A 268 -12.89 -22.00 7.72
C HIS A 268 -12.79 -21.65 9.20
N LEU A 269 -12.53 -20.37 9.51
CA LEU A 269 -12.40 -19.94 10.90
C LEU A 269 -13.73 -19.87 11.63
N ALA A 270 -14.85 -19.62 10.94
CA ALA A 270 -16.17 -19.60 11.54
C ALA A 270 -16.55 -20.94 12.19
N GLY A 271 -16.27 -22.06 11.51
CA GLY A 271 -16.51 -23.41 12.04
C GLY A 271 -15.65 -23.69 13.28
N TRP A 272 -14.35 -23.45 13.17
CA TRP A 272 -13.41 -23.57 14.29
C TRP A 272 -13.80 -22.73 15.51
N LEU A 273 -14.27 -21.50 15.28
CA LEU A 273 -14.66 -20.61 16.37
C LEU A 273 -15.91 -21.12 17.10
N ALA A 274 -16.90 -21.64 16.36
CA ALA A 274 -18.14 -22.16 16.91
C ALA A 274 -17.96 -23.49 17.65
N GLU A 275 -17.14 -24.39 17.12
CA GLU A 275 -17.05 -25.78 17.59
C GLU A 275 -15.88 -25.99 18.56
N ASP A 276 -14.67 -25.57 18.19
CA ASP A 276 -13.45 -25.91 18.92
C ASP A 276 -13.05 -24.83 19.93
N PHE A 277 -13.08 -23.57 19.51
CA PHE A 277 -12.66 -22.47 20.38
C PHE A 277 -13.65 -22.24 21.52
N THR A 278 -14.95 -22.36 21.25
CA THR A 278 -16.00 -22.21 22.26
C THR A 278 -15.89 -23.28 23.35
N ALA A 279 -15.54 -24.53 22.99
CA ALA A 279 -15.24 -25.57 23.98
C ALA A 279 -14.05 -25.18 24.88
N THR A 280 -13.03 -24.56 24.30
CA THR A 280 -11.85 -24.06 25.04
C THR A 280 -12.20 -22.92 26.02
N LEU A 281 -13.19 -22.08 25.69
CA LEU A 281 -13.70 -21.04 26.58
C LEU A 281 -14.62 -21.58 27.68
N SER A 282 -15.39 -22.64 27.42
CA SER A 282 -16.32 -23.24 28.39
C SER A 282 -15.62 -23.85 29.61
N ALA A 283 -14.35 -24.23 29.46
CA ALA A 283 -13.48 -24.66 30.55
C ALA A 283 -12.96 -23.49 31.42
N SER A 284 -13.30 -22.24 31.07
CA SER A 284 -12.90 -21.02 31.77
C SER A 284 -14.12 -20.18 32.16
N VAL A 285 -14.02 -19.35 33.20
CA VAL A 285 -15.12 -18.50 33.73
C VAL A 285 -15.61 -17.44 32.70
N CYS A 286 -15.00 -17.37 31.51
CA CYS A 286 -15.27 -16.37 30.48
C CYS A 286 -16.44 -16.70 29.53
N PHE A 287 -17.13 -17.84 29.69
CA PHE A 287 -18.14 -18.32 28.73
C PHE A 287 -19.31 -17.35 28.46
N ALA A 288 -19.64 -16.48 29.43
CA ALA A 288 -20.70 -15.48 29.29
C ALA A 288 -20.44 -14.39 28.23
N ILE A 289 -19.23 -14.32 27.64
CA ILE A 289 -18.78 -13.20 26.80
C ILE A 289 -19.08 -13.38 25.29
N MET A 290 -19.29 -14.60 24.81
CA MET A 290 -19.56 -14.87 23.37
C MET A 290 -21.05 -14.89 23.00
N LEU A 291 -21.98 -14.83 23.97
CA LEU A 291 -23.42 -15.07 23.76
C LEU A 291 -24.30 -13.81 23.58
N ILE A 292 -23.71 -12.66 23.23
CA ILE A 292 -24.43 -11.42 22.85
C ILE A 292 -23.72 -10.79 21.66
#